data_AF-A0A2G6IEF2-F1
#
_entry.id   AF-A0A2G6IEF2-F1
#
_cell.length_a   1.000
_cell.length_b   1.000
_cell.length_c   1.000
_cell.angle_alpha   90.00
_cell.angle_beta   90.00
_cell.angle_gamma   90.00
#
_symmetry.space_group_name_H-M   'P 1'
#
loop_
_entity.id
_entity.type
_entity.pdbx_description
1 polymer ?
#
loop_
_entity_poly.entity_id
_entity_poly.type
_entity_poly.pdbx_seq_one_letter_code
_entity_poly.pdbx_strand_id
1 'polypeptide(L)'
;MGGEHPPDRSRRDLGAAWRALRRRPSAVTFRRDRLHGSAVEVAGRGLLILGMSGAGKSRLALDLIGIGAGLIADDQVDLVRREDQVILSAPEPIRGMIEARGLGLLRCPAVGPVPLHAVLDLDTLEESRLPEPAHRQVMGLSFPLIRTPEAGHSGAALKLLLTYGLAT
;
A
#
# COMPACT_ATOMS: atom_id res chain seq x y z
N MET A 1 50.09 7.27 64.60
CA MET A 1 50.64 6.89 63.29
C MET A 1 49.43 6.52 62.44
N GLY A 2 48.87 7.43 61.65
CA GLY A 2 49.49 7.95 60.43
C GLY A 2 48.98 7.10 59.28
N GLY A 3 48.00 7.61 58.53
CA GLY A 3 47.40 6.89 57.40
C GLY A 3 46.14 7.57 56.88
N GLU A 4 46.28 8.78 56.33
CA GLU A 4 45.27 9.35 55.45
C GLU A 4 45.09 8.45 54.22
N HIS A 5 43.85 8.04 53.96
CA HIS A 5 43.44 7.43 52.69
C HIS A 5 42.64 8.49 51.90
N PRO A 6 42.92 8.70 50.61
CA PRO A 6 42.35 9.80 49.84
C PRO A 6 40.86 9.56 49.57
N PRO A 7 40.03 10.62 49.44
CA PRO A 7 38.67 10.47 48.96
C PRO A 7 38.69 10.05 47.47
N ASP A 8 38.04 8.90 47.24
CA ASP A 8 37.76 8.28 45.95
C ASP A 8 37.17 9.29 44.94
N ARG A 9 37.97 9.60 43.91
CA ARG A 9 37.55 10.31 42.70
C ARG A 9 36.90 9.34 41.72
N SER A 10 35.65 8.94 41.94
CA SER A 10 34.92 8.21 40.89
C SER A 10 33.39 8.21 41.02
N ARG A 11 32.78 9.34 41.43
CA ARG A 11 31.34 9.53 41.23
C ARG A 11 31.06 10.75 40.37
N ARG A 12 31.36 10.62 39.07
CA ARG A 12 30.66 11.42 38.06
C ARG A 12 29.19 11.06 38.15
N ASP A 13 28.36 12.07 38.35
CA ASP A 13 26.92 11.96 38.45
C ASP A 13 26.33 11.45 37.12
N LEU A 14 26.32 10.12 36.97
CA LEU A 14 25.66 9.41 35.87
C LEU A 14 24.12 9.58 35.96
N GLY A 15 23.56 10.25 36.99
CA GLY A 15 22.12 10.43 37.13
C GLY A 15 21.50 11.46 36.16
N ALA A 16 22.29 12.38 35.61
CA ALA A 16 21.79 13.44 34.74
C ALA A 16 21.76 13.03 33.26
N ALA A 17 22.78 12.31 32.78
CA ALA A 17 22.90 11.93 31.36
C ALA A 17 21.86 10.88 30.91
N TRP A 18 21.41 10.00 31.80
CA TRP A 18 20.45 8.93 31.45
C TRP A 18 18.99 9.41 31.37
N ARG A 19 18.67 10.59 31.91
CA ARG A 19 17.34 11.19 31.78
C ARG A 19 17.12 11.88 30.43
N ALA A 20 18.20 12.26 29.74
CA ALA A 20 18.14 12.94 28.44
C ALA A 20 18.07 11.97 27.23
N LEU A 21 18.41 10.68 27.40
CA LEU A 21 18.45 9.70 26.30
C LEU A 21 17.22 8.78 26.19
N ARG A 22 16.15 9.06 26.95
CA ARG A 22 14.83 8.44 26.71
C ARG A 22 13.99 9.31 25.78
N ARG A 23 14.54 9.66 24.60
CA ARG A 23 13.65 9.80 23.45
C ARG A 23 13.11 8.39 23.19
N ARG A 24 11.95 8.10 23.78
CA ARG A 24 11.12 6.98 23.33
C ARG A 24 11.08 7.10 21.80
N PRO A 25 11.49 6.09 21.02
CA PRO A 25 11.09 6.09 19.62
C PRO A 25 9.58 6.29 19.65
N SER A 26 9.11 7.38 19.06
CA SER A 26 7.69 7.66 18.91
C SER A 26 7.04 6.38 18.41
N ALA A 27 6.14 5.81 19.21
CA ALA A 27 5.60 4.48 18.96
C ALA A 27 5.08 4.46 17.51
N VAL A 28 5.75 3.72 16.63
CA VAL A 28 5.30 3.54 15.25
C VAL A 28 3.90 2.95 15.34
N THR A 29 2.90 3.75 15.02
CA THR A 29 1.51 3.34 15.15
C THR A 29 1.21 2.40 14.00
N PHE A 30 1.19 1.10 14.29
CA PHE A 30 0.87 0.05 13.34
C PHE A 30 -0.65 -0.06 13.24
N ARG A 31 -1.24 0.42 12.13
CA ARG A 31 -2.66 0.19 11.82
C ARG A 31 -2.77 -0.87 10.74
N ARG A 32 -3.70 -1.80 10.92
CA ARG A 32 -4.06 -2.81 9.92
C ARG A 32 -5.54 -2.68 9.59
N ASP A 33 -5.86 -2.92 8.33
CA ASP A 33 -7.22 -2.95 7.83
C ASP A 33 -7.32 -3.95 6.67
N ARG A 34 -8.54 -4.30 6.27
CA ARG A 34 -8.80 -5.15 5.12
C ARG A 34 -9.92 -4.55 4.29
N LEU A 35 -9.65 -4.40 2.99
CA LEU A 35 -10.61 -3.86 2.04
C LEU A 35 -11.04 -4.93 1.04
N HIS A 36 -12.32 -4.91 0.67
CA HIS A 36 -12.79 -5.68 -0.48
C HIS A 36 -12.36 -4.96 -1.76
N GLY A 37 -11.63 -5.67 -2.62
CA GLY A 37 -10.97 -5.08 -3.77
C GLY A 37 -9.95 -6.04 -4.38
N SER A 38 -9.36 -5.61 -5.49
CA SER A 38 -8.22 -6.31 -6.10
C SER A 38 -7.00 -5.38 -6.07
N ALA A 39 -5.80 -5.93 -6.03
CA ALA A 39 -4.57 -5.14 -6.06
C ALA A 39 -3.53 -5.79 -6.96
N VAL A 40 -2.88 -4.96 -7.79
CA VAL A 40 -1.79 -5.37 -8.67
C VAL A 40 -0.59 -4.45 -8.50
N GLU A 41 0.57 -4.91 -8.91
CA GLU A 41 1.83 -4.18 -8.88
C GLU A 41 2.36 -3.97 -10.29
N VAL A 42 2.85 -2.75 -10.55
CA VAL A 42 3.61 -2.41 -11.74
C VAL A 42 4.81 -1.57 -11.32
N ALA A 43 6.02 -2.01 -11.67
CA ALA A 43 7.27 -1.30 -11.38
C ALA A 43 7.46 -0.91 -9.89
N GLY A 44 7.12 -1.82 -8.98
CA GLY A 44 7.16 -1.67 -7.53
C GLY A 44 6.04 -0.81 -6.95
N ARG A 45 5.04 -0.41 -7.76
CA ARG A 45 3.95 0.48 -7.36
C ARG A 45 2.62 -0.28 -7.32
N GLY A 46 1.98 -0.29 -6.16
CA GLY A 46 0.69 -0.94 -5.97
C GLY A 46 -0.47 -0.08 -6.45
N LEU A 47 -1.34 -0.66 -7.27
CA LEU A 47 -2.65 -0.12 -7.62
C LEU A 47 -3.72 -0.89 -6.83
N LEU A 48 -4.46 -0.18 -5.98
CA LEU A 48 -5.65 -0.73 -5.33
C LEU A 48 -6.88 -0.44 -6.18
N ILE A 49 -7.58 -1.49 -6.62
CA ILE A 49 -8.77 -1.42 -7.47
C ILE A 49 -9.99 -1.68 -6.58
N LEU A 50 -10.81 -0.65 -6.43
CA LEU A 50 -12.03 -0.64 -5.64
C LEU A 50 -13.26 -0.53 -6.54
N GLY A 51 -14.39 -0.97 -6.00
CA GLY A 51 -15.68 -0.91 -6.65
C GLY A 51 -16.62 -1.98 -6.11
N MET A 52 -17.90 -1.85 -6.43
CA MET A 52 -18.94 -2.78 -6.01
C MET A 52 -18.74 -4.19 -6.59
N SER A 53 -19.46 -5.16 -6.03
CA SER A 53 -19.44 -6.52 -6.59
C SER A 53 -19.94 -6.49 -8.03
N GLY A 54 -19.24 -7.18 -8.93
CA GLY A 54 -19.56 -7.16 -10.36
C GLY A 54 -18.98 -5.99 -11.16
N ALA A 55 -18.36 -4.98 -10.53
CA ALA A 55 -17.76 -3.82 -11.22
C ALA A 55 -16.56 -4.15 -12.13
N GLY A 56 -16.09 -5.40 -12.13
CA GLY A 56 -14.99 -5.85 -13.01
C GLY A 56 -13.59 -5.77 -12.42
N LYS A 57 -13.45 -5.60 -11.09
CA LYS A 57 -12.15 -5.53 -10.39
C LYS A 57 -11.17 -6.65 -10.77
N SER A 58 -11.59 -7.91 -10.61
CA SER A 58 -10.77 -9.09 -10.93
C SER A 58 -10.49 -9.21 -12.43
N ARG A 59 -11.44 -8.81 -13.29
CA ARG A 59 -11.24 -8.79 -14.74
C ARG A 59 -10.14 -7.80 -15.13
N LEU A 60 -10.18 -6.58 -14.60
CA LEU A 60 -9.17 -5.58 -14.87
C LEU A 60 -7.80 -5.98 -14.28
N ALA A 61 -7.78 -6.61 -13.10
CA ALA A 61 -6.57 -7.18 -12.54
C ALA A 61 -5.97 -8.26 -13.46
N LEU A 62 -6.79 -9.17 -14.00
CA LEU A 62 -6.36 -10.17 -15.00
C LEU A 62 -5.81 -9.53 -16.27
N ASP A 63 -6.48 -8.50 -16.80
CA ASP A 63 -6.02 -7.78 -18.01
C ASP A 63 -4.64 -7.14 -17.77
N LEU A 64 -4.43 -6.54 -16.59
CA LEU A 64 -3.14 -5.98 -16.19
C LEU A 64 -2.05 -7.05 -16.02
N ILE A 65 -2.38 -8.19 -15.40
CA ILE A 65 -1.46 -9.32 -15.26
C ILE A 65 -1.06 -9.87 -16.63
N GLY A 66 -2.01 -9.97 -17.56
CA GLY A 66 -1.77 -10.43 -18.94
C GLY A 66 -0.76 -9.57 -19.69
N ILE A 67 -0.57 -8.30 -19.29
CA ILE A 67 0.42 -7.38 -19.88
C ILE A 67 1.63 -7.10 -18.95
N GLY A 68 1.83 -7.95 -17.93
CA GLY A 68 3.04 -8.00 -17.11
C GLY A 68 2.96 -7.33 -15.74
N ALA A 69 1.76 -7.04 -15.21
CA ALA A 69 1.60 -6.67 -13.81
C ALA A 69 1.71 -7.89 -12.88
N GLY A 70 2.16 -7.69 -11.65
CA GLY A 70 2.14 -8.71 -10.58
C GLY A 70 0.81 -8.71 -9.83
N LEU A 71 0.26 -9.87 -9.51
CA LEU A 71 -0.90 -9.97 -8.60
C LEU A 71 -0.45 -9.70 -7.17
N ILE A 72 -1.00 -8.69 -6.48
CA ILE A 72 -0.81 -8.55 -5.03
C ILE A 72 -1.89 -9.38 -4.32
N ALA A 73 -3.15 -9.15 -4.65
CA ALA A 73 -4.32 -9.79 -4.05
C ALA A 73 -5.56 -9.66 -4.93
N ASP A 74 -6.54 -10.55 -4.77
CA ASP A 74 -7.88 -10.45 -5.36
C ASP A 74 -8.94 -10.70 -4.27
N ASP A 75 -10.15 -10.16 -4.45
CA ASP A 75 -11.28 -10.17 -3.51
C ASP A 75 -11.05 -9.39 -2.19
N GLN A 76 -9.98 -9.68 -1.45
CA GLN A 76 -9.63 -8.99 -0.21
C GLN A 76 -8.15 -8.60 -0.20
N VAL A 77 -7.88 -7.35 0.18
CA VAL A 77 -6.53 -6.79 0.26
C VAL A 77 -6.24 -6.42 1.72
N ASP A 78 -5.15 -6.95 2.27
CA ASP A 78 -4.63 -6.52 3.57
C ASP A 78 -3.86 -5.21 3.41
N LEU A 79 -4.18 -4.24 4.26
CA LEU A 79 -3.52 -2.94 4.33
C LEU A 79 -2.79 -2.82 5.66
N VAL A 80 -1.54 -2.38 5.59
CA VAL A 80 -0.73 -2.07 6.78
C VAL A 80 -0.14 -0.68 6.63
N ARG A 81 -0.48 0.24 7.55
CA ARG A 81 0.19 1.54 7.61
C ARG A 81 1.50 1.42 8.40
N ARG A 82 2.60 1.87 7.79
CA ARG A 82 3.91 2.04 8.41
C ARG A 82 4.35 3.49 8.16
N GLU A 83 4.31 4.31 9.20
CA GLU A 83 4.63 5.75 9.09
C GLU A 83 3.80 6.44 7.99
N ASP A 84 4.47 6.83 6.91
CA ASP A 84 3.92 7.58 5.78
C ASP A 84 3.64 6.70 4.55
N GLN A 85 3.63 5.37 4.74
CA GLN A 85 3.31 4.41 3.69
C GLN A 85 2.13 3.51 4.08
N VAL A 86 1.30 3.17 3.10
CA VAL A 86 0.35 2.06 3.17
C VAL A 86 0.91 0.92 2.35
N ILE A 87 1.04 -0.25 2.95
CA ILE A 87 1.57 -1.46 2.32
C ILE A 87 0.42 -2.42 2.05
N LEU A 88 0.36 -2.94 0.83
CA LEU A 88 -0.64 -3.90 0.35
C LEU A 88 -0.06 -5.32 0.36
N SER A 89 -0.89 -6.30 0.72
CA SER A 89 -0.60 -7.73 0.62
C SER A 89 -1.87 -8.56 0.48
N ALA A 90 -1.76 -9.80 0.03
CA ALA A 90 -2.86 -10.76 0.11
C ALA A 90 -3.03 -11.34 1.53
N PRO A 91 -4.27 -11.56 1.97
CA PRO A 91 -4.56 -12.47 3.06
C PRO A 91 -4.09 -13.89 2.73
N GLU A 92 -3.52 -14.58 3.73
CA GLU A 92 -2.93 -15.91 3.54
C GLU A 92 -3.88 -16.95 2.89
N PRO A 93 -5.18 -17.04 3.27
CA PRO A 93 -6.07 -18.06 2.70
C PRO A 93 -6.32 -17.91 1.20
N ILE A 94 -6.23 -16.69 0.66
CA ILE A 94 -6.51 -16.37 -0.75
C ILE A 94 -5.25 -15.99 -1.54
N ARG A 95 -4.07 -16.12 -0.90
CA ARG A 95 -2.81 -15.74 -1.51
C ARG A 95 -2.55 -16.51 -2.79
N GLY A 96 -2.25 -15.76 -3.85
CA GLY A 96 -1.90 -16.30 -5.16
C GLY A 96 -3.08 -16.96 -5.88
N MET A 97 -4.30 -16.50 -5.59
CA MET A 97 -5.51 -16.89 -6.28
C MET A 97 -6.22 -15.66 -6.85
N ILE A 98 -6.86 -15.83 -8.01
CA ILE A 98 -7.66 -14.80 -8.67
C ILE A 98 -8.87 -15.46 -9.36
N GLU A 99 -10.04 -14.85 -9.27
CA GLU A 99 -11.24 -15.36 -9.93
C GLU A 99 -11.28 -14.92 -11.41
N ALA A 100 -11.39 -15.90 -12.31
CA ALA A 100 -11.74 -15.68 -13.71
C ALA A 100 -13.15 -16.18 -13.98
N ARG A 101 -14.10 -15.27 -14.21
CA ARG A 101 -15.51 -15.64 -14.48
C ARG A 101 -15.60 -16.59 -15.67
N GLY A 102 -16.35 -17.68 -15.48
CA GLY A 102 -16.49 -18.75 -16.48
C GLY A 102 -15.41 -19.83 -16.42
N LEU A 103 -14.28 -19.58 -15.75
CA LEU A 103 -13.21 -20.56 -15.53
C LEU A 103 -13.07 -20.98 -14.05
N GLY A 104 -13.46 -20.10 -13.12
CA GLY A 104 -13.32 -20.31 -11.68
C GLY A 104 -12.04 -19.67 -11.12
N LEU A 105 -11.57 -20.19 -9.99
CA LEU A 105 -10.35 -19.71 -9.32
C LEU A 105 -9.10 -20.22 -10.04
N LEU A 106 -8.21 -19.30 -10.40
CA LEU A 106 -6.93 -19.59 -11.02
C LEU A 106 -5.77 -19.39 -10.04
N ARG A 107 -4.68 -20.13 -10.25
CA ARG A 107 -3.42 -19.89 -9.54
C ARG A 107 -2.61 -18.83 -10.28
N CYS A 108 -2.14 -17.83 -9.55
CA CYS A 108 -1.25 -16.79 -10.04
C CYS A 108 -0.28 -16.43 -8.90
N PRO A 109 1.04 -16.55 -9.05
CA PRO A 109 1.98 -16.21 -7.98
C PRO A 109 1.75 -14.78 -7.47
N ALA A 110 1.50 -14.64 -6.17
CA ALA A 110 1.33 -13.33 -5.55
C ALA A 110 2.68 -12.67 -5.31
N VAL A 111 2.77 -11.38 -5.62
CA VAL A 111 3.90 -10.50 -5.32
C VAL A 111 3.66 -9.69 -4.04
N GLY A 112 4.70 -9.05 -3.55
CA GLY A 112 4.64 -8.15 -2.40
C GLY A 112 5.10 -8.75 -1.08
N PRO A 113 5.06 -7.94 0.01
CA PRO A 113 4.31 -6.68 0.17
C PRO A 113 4.76 -5.52 -0.75
N VAL A 114 3.82 -4.68 -1.19
CA VAL A 114 4.05 -3.55 -2.13
C VAL A 114 3.44 -2.25 -1.59
N PRO A 115 4.11 -1.08 -1.66
CA PRO A 115 3.51 0.18 -1.26
C PRO A 115 2.36 0.58 -2.20
N LEU A 116 1.26 1.05 -1.62
CA LEU A 116 0.16 1.69 -2.34
C LEU A 116 0.68 2.95 -3.03
N HIS A 117 0.42 3.06 -4.32
CA HIS A 117 0.80 4.22 -5.13
C HIS A 117 -0.42 4.99 -5.61
N ALA A 118 -1.49 4.30 -6.02
CA ALA A 118 -2.72 4.91 -6.50
C ALA A 118 -3.94 4.03 -6.17
N VAL A 119 -5.11 4.66 -6.11
CA VAL A 119 -6.40 3.97 -6.00
C VAL A 119 -7.18 4.17 -7.28
N LEU A 120 -7.70 3.10 -7.84
CA LEU A 120 -8.68 3.12 -8.92
C LEU A 120 -10.07 2.82 -8.35
N ASP A 121 -11.03 3.69 -8.63
CA ASP A 121 -12.43 3.54 -8.27
C ASP A 121 -13.25 3.25 -9.53
N LEU A 122 -13.85 2.04 -9.57
CA LEU A 122 -14.69 1.58 -10.68
C LEU A 122 -16.15 2.03 -10.58
N ASP A 123 -16.57 2.58 -9.44
CA ASP A 123 -17.98 2.95 -9.21
C ASP A 123 -18.25 4.41 -9.58
N THR A 124 -17.21 5.24 -9.56
CA THR A 124 -17.31 6.67 -9.88
C THR A 124 -16.90 6.92 -11.32
N LEU A 125 -17.87 7.36 -12.14
CA LEU A 125 -17.62 7.74 -13.52
C LEU A 125 -16.82 9.06 -13.63
N GLU A 126 -15.95 9.13 -14.63
CA GLU A 126 -15.24 10.33 -15.04
C GLU A 126 -15.65 10.72 -16.46
N GLU A 127 -16.30 11.88 -16.58
CA GLU A 127 -16.83 12.39 -17.84
C GLU A 127 -15.86 13.33 -18.56
N SER A 128 -14.90 13.92 -17.82
CA SER A 128 -13.90 14.79 -18.43
C SER A 128 -12.88 13.96 -19.20
N ARG A 129 -12.53 14.42 -20.42
CA ARG A 129 -11.41 13.84 -21.18
C ARG A 129 -10.07 14.02 -20.47
N LEU A 130 -9.93 15.12 -19.74
CA LEU A 130 -8.76 15.47 -18.93
C LEU A 130 -9.27 15.79 -17.53
N PRO A 131 -9.32 14.80 -16.62
CA PRO A 131 -9.80 15.02 -15.27
C PRO A 131 -8.80 15.84 -14.45
N GLU A 132 -9.33 16.65 -13.54
CA GLU A 132 -8.52 17.31 -12.52
C GLU A 132 -7.94 16.26 -11.54
N PRO A 133 -6.72 16.46 -11.02
CA PRO A 133 -6.11 15.54 -10.06
C PRO A 133 -6.98 15.33 -8.82
N ALA A 134 -7.43 14.09 -8.62
CA ALA A 134 -8.21 13.69 -7.45
C ALA A 134 -7.37 12.86 -6.48
N HIS A 135 -7.77 12.84 -5.22
CA HIS A 135 -7.09 12.05 -4.18
C HIS A 135 -8.11 11.31 -3.30
N ARG A 136 -7.68 10.17 -2.76
CA ARG A 136 -8.44 9.37 -1.78
C ARG A 136 -7.62 9.14 -0.53
N GLN A 137 -8.26 9.28 0.62
CA GLN A 137 -7.67 8.94 1.91
C GLN A 137 -7.73 7.42 2.13
N VAL A 138 -6.57 6.81 2.39
CA VAL A 138 -6.44 5.39 2.75
C VAL A 138 -5.57 5.30 4.00
N MET A 139 -6.08 4.71 5.07
CA MET A 139 -5.40 4.64 6.38
C MET A 139 -4.93 6.01 6.91
N GLY A 140 -5.62 7.09 6.52
CA GLY A 140 -5.28 8.47 6.88
C GLY A 140 -4.09 9.07 6.12
N LEU A 141 -3.74 8.51 4.96
CA LEU A 141 -2.77 9.05 4.01
C LEU A 141 -3.45 9.32 2.66
N SER A 142 -3.00 10.35 1.94
CA SER A 142 -3.59 10.79 0.66
C SER A 142 -2.90 10.12 -0.52
N PHE A 143 -3.67 9.50 -1.41
CA PHE A 143 -3.17 8.85 -2.63
C PHE A 143 -3.90 9.37 -3.86
N PRO A 144 -3.25 9.44 -5.04
CA PRO A 144 -3.91 9.70 -6.31
C PRO A 144 -5.12 8.78 -6.52
N LEU A 145 -6.24 9.38 -6.90
CA LEU A 145 -7.48 8.69 -7.21
C LEU A 145 -7.71 8.74 -8.71
N ILE A 146 -7.80 7.57 -9.31
CA ILE A 146 -8.20 7.37 -10.70
C ILE A 146 -9.68 6.97 -10.69
N ARG A 147 -10.50 7.69 -11.44
CA ARG A 147 -11.92 7.39 -11.66
C ARG A 147 -12.10 6.78 -13.04
N THR A 148 -13.19 6.05 -13.24
CA THR A 148 -13.35 5.22 -14.44
C THR A 148 -14.13 5.96 -15.52
N PRO A 149 -13.62 6.09 -16.76
CA PRO A 149 -14.41 6.65 -17.85
C PRO A 149 -15.53 5.68 -18.26
N GLU A 150 -16.53 6.17 -18.99
CA GLU A 150 -17.68 5.35 -19.43
C GLU A 150 -17.27 4.07 -20.19
N ALA A 151 -16.24 4.16 -21.04
CA ALA A 151 -15.72 3.02 -21.80
C ALA A 151 -14.87 2.04 -20.95
N GLY A 152 -14.63 2.36 -19.68
CA GLY A 152 -13.67 1.66 -18.83
C GLY A 152 -12.22 2.02 -19.13
N HIS A 153 -11.33 1.70 -18.19
CA HIS A 153 -9.89 1.89 -18.39
C HIS A 153 -9.28 0.77 -19.22
N SER A 154 -8.37 1.14 -20.12
CA SER A 154 -7.45 0.17 -20.73
C SER A 154 -6.37 -0.21 -19.72
N GLY A 155 -6.15 -1.52 -19.52
CA GLY A 155 -5.04 -2.02 -18.70
C GLY A 155 -3.68 -1.46 -19.15
N ALA A 156 -3.48 -1.29 -20.47
CA ALA A 156 -2.24 -0.71 -20.99
C ALA A 156 -2.04 0.76 -20.56
N ALA A 157 -3.11 1.55 -20.56
CA ALA A 157 -3.06 2.95 -20.11
C ALA A 157 -2.71 3.04 -18.62
N LEU A 158 -3.36 2.21 -17.78
CA LEU A 158 -3.05 2.14 -16.35
C LEU A 158 -1.62 1.68 -16.09
N LYS A 159 -1.12 0.70 -16.86
CA LYS A 159 0.28 0.25 -16.76
C LYS A 159 1.26 1.37 -17.11
N LEU A 160 1.01 2.15 -18.18
CA LEU A 160 1.83 3.31 -18.54
C LEU A 160 1.80 4.37 -17.44
N LEU A 161 0.61 4.69 -16.92
CA LEU A 161 0.45 5.64 -15.80
C LEU A 161 1.26 5.20 -14.57
N LEU A 162 1.15 3.94 -14.16
CA LEU A 162 1.89 3.44 -13.00
C LEU A 162 3.40 3.44 -13.24
N THR A 163 3.85 3.12 -14.46
CA THR A 163 5.27 3.04 -14.79
C THR A 163 5.91 4.43 -14.91
N TYR A 164 5.26 5.35 -15.62
CA TYR A 164 5.87 6.60 -16.08
C TYR A 164 5.20 7.87 -15.53
N GLY A 165 4.03 7.76 -14.90
CA GLY A 165 3.23 8.90 -14.44
C GLY A 165 2.46 9.59 -15.58
N LEU A 166 1.81 10.70 -15.24
CA LEU A 166 1.22 11.61 -16.22
C LEU A 166 2.30 12.49 -16.84
N ALA A 167 2.14 12.84 -18.12
CA ALA A 167 2.95 13.87 -18.74
C ALA A 167 2.45 15.24 -18.24
N THR A 168 3.18 15.84 -17.30
CA THR A 168 2.94 17.19 -16.77
C THR A 168 3.87 18.20 -17.41
#